data_AF-A0A699TU36-F1
#
_entry.id   AF-A0A699TU36-F1
#
_cell.length_a   1.000
_cell.length_b   1.000
_cell.length_c   1.000
_cell.angle_alpha   90.00
_cell.angle_beta   90.00
_cell.angle_gamma   90.00
#
_symmetry.space_group_name_H-M   'P 1'
#
loop_
_entity.id
_entity.type
_entity.pdbx_description
1 polymer ?
#
loop_
_entity_poly.entity_id
_entity_poly.type
_entity_poly.pdbx_seq_one_letter_code
_entity_poly.pdbx_strand_id
1 'polypeptide(L)'
;MDIKTAFLCGPLKEEVYVNQPDGFVDPYHPEKVYRLKKALYGLKQAPRARYDELSKFLLSKGFTKGSIDTTLFITKHKGDILLVQIYVDDIIFGSTNPNLSKR
;
A
#
# COMPACT_ATOMS: atom_id res chain seq x y z
N MET A 1 -2.15 10.68 -6.26
CA MET A 1 -0.77 10.75 -5.76
C MET A 1 -0.17 9.41 -6.06
N ASP A 2 0.93 9.40 -6.81
CA ASP A 2 1.68 8.18 -7.07
C ASP A 2 2.63 7.93 -5.89
N ILE A 3 2.57 6.73 -5.32
CA ILE A 3 3.43 6.34 -4.20
C ILE A 3 4.54 5.47 -4.74
N LYS A 4 5.74 6.05 -4.89
CA LYS A 4 6.93 5.34 -5.41
C LYS A 4 7.29 4.06 -4.64
N THR A 5 6.92 3.97 -3.36
CA THR A 5 7.18 2.82 -2.48
C THR A 5 5.93 2.01 -2.16
N ALA A 6 4.86 2.24 -2.92
CA ALA A 6 3.63 1.48 -3.05
C ALA A 6 3.67 0.05 -2.46
N PHE A 7 4.53 -0.78 -3.04
CA PHE A 7 4.56 -2.21 -2.78
C PHE A 7 5.49 -2.59 -1.63
N LEU A 8 6.34 -1.69 -1.16
CA LEU A 8 7.27 -1.91 -0.04
C LEU A 8 6.62 -1.74 1.33
N CYS A 9 5.30 -1.52 1.38
CA CYS A 9 4.59 -1.19 2.62
C CYS A 9 3.87 -2.39 3.28
N GLY A 10 3.64 -3.49 2.56
CA GLY A 10 2.89 -4.64 3.08
C GLY A 10 3.79 -5.78 3.58
N PRO A 11 3.54 -6.34 4.78
CA PRO A 11 4.13 -7.62 5.16
C PRO A 11 3.63 -8.73 4.23
N LEU A 12 4.49 -9.70 3.95
CA LEU A 12 4.09 -10.91 3.22
C LEU A 12 3.50 -11.93 4.20
N LYS A 13 2.35 -12.50 3.86
CA LYS A 13 1.75 -13.61 4.63
C LYS A 13 2.49 -14.92 4.40
N GLU A 14 3.08 -15.06 3.20
CA GLU A 14 3.79 -16.24 2.74
C GLU A 14 5.30 -15.99 2.81
N GLU A 15 6.09 -17.04 3.03
CA GLU A 15 7.54 -16.94 2.88
C GLU A 15 7.91 -16.96 1.40
N VAL A 16 8.53 -15.86 0.95
CA VAL A 16 8.98 -15.70 -0.43
C VAL A 16 10.48 -15.51 -0.43
N TYR A 17 11.14 -16.29 -1.29
CA TYR A 17 12.56 -16.22 -1.53
C TYR A 17 12.82 -15.72 -2.95
N VAL A 18 13.88 -14.95 -3.12
CA VAL A 18 14.33 -14.47 -4.43
C VAL A 18 15.81 -14.80 -4.61
N ASN A 19 16.19 -15.06 -5.84
CA ASN A 19 17.60 -15.16 -6.21
C ASN A 19 18.32 -13.87 -5.86
N GLN A 20 19.63 -13.99 -5.63
CA GLN A 20 20.46 -12.82 -5.37
C GLN A 20 20.47 -11.95 -6.63
N PRO A 21 20.11 -10.66 -6.53
CA PRO A 21 20.13 -9.79 -7.68
C PRO A 21 21.57 -9.54 -8.13
N ASP A 22 21.74 -9.31 -9.42
CA ASP A 22 23.03 -8.99 -10.02
C ASP A 22 23.66 -7.79 -9.28
N GLY A 23 24.93 -7.94 -8.90
CA GLY A 23 25.66 -6.93 -8.11
C GLY A 23 25.48 -7.03 -6.58
N PHE A 24 24.62 -7.92 -6.08
CA PHE A 24 24.40 -8.18 -4.64
C PHE A 24 24.63 -9.65 -4.26
N VAL A 25 25.27 -10.42 -5.15
CA VAL A 25 25.64 -11.82 -4.90
C VAL A 25 26.73 -11.86 -3.83
N ASP A 26 26.49 -12.62 -2.77
CA ASP A 26 27.48 -12.90 -1.74
C ASP A 26 28.59 -13.81 -2.32
N PRO A 27 29.86 -13.35 -2.36
CA PRO A 27 30.96 -14.12 -2.95
C PRO A 27 31.27 -15.40 -2.18
N TYR A 28 30.93 -15.48 -0.89
CA TYR A 28 31.14 -16.68 -0.06
C TYR A 28 29.94 -17.63 -0.11
N HIS A 29 28.78 -17.14 -0.55
CA HIS A 29 27.54 -17.87 -0.57
C HIS A 29 26.71 -17.62 -1.85
N PRO A 30 27.26 -17.92 -3.05
CA PRO A 30 26.60 -17.58 -4.32
C PRO A 30 25.27 -18.32 -4.54
N GLU A 31 25.13 -19.52 -3.97
CA GLU A 31 23.93 -20.36 -4.11
C GLU A 31 22.81 -20.01 -3.11
N LYS A 32 23.02 -19.05 -2.21
CA LYS A 32 21.97 -18.65 -1.26
C LYS A 32 20.92 -17.79 -1.95
N VAL A 33 19.76 -17.70 -1.30
CA VAL A 33 18.63 -16.86 -1.71
C VAL A 33 18.26 -15.88 -0.59
N TYR A 34 17.68 -14.74 -0.95
CA TYR A 34 17.20 -13.76 0.01
C TYR A 34 15.72 -14.01 0.36
N ARG A 35 15.40 -14.04 1.65
CA ARG A 35 14.01 -14.04 2.11
C ARG A 35 13.45 -12.62 2.12
N LEU A 36 12.35 -12.39 1.41
CA LEU A 36 11.66 -11.11 1.41
C LEU A 36 10.92 -10.90 2.73
N LYS A 37 11.24 -9.81 3.43
CA LYS A 37 10.53 -9.38 4.66
C LYS A 37 9.29 -8.54 4.36
N LYS A 38 9.24 -7.92 3.17
CA LYS A 38 8.14 -7.07 2.70
C LYS A 38 7.82 -7.43 1.26
N ALA A 39 6.61 -7.09 0.83
CA ALA A 39 6.23 -7.27 -0.56
C ALA A 39 7.14 -6.43 -1.48
N LEU A 40 7.38 -6.96 -2.68
CA LEU A 40 8.19 -6.34 -3.71
C LEU A 40 7.34 -6.17 -4.97
N TYR A 41 7.66 -5.18 -5.79
CA TYR A 41 7.05 -5.01 -7.11
C TYR A 41 7.16 -6.30 -7.95
N GLY A 42 6.14 -6.58 -8.75
CA GLY A 42 6.07 -7.79 -9.56
C GLY A 42 5.57 -9.05 -8.83
N LEU A 43 5.47 -9.04 -7.50
CA LEU A 43 4.82 -10.12 -6.78
C LEU A 43 3.29 -10.01 -6.90
N LYS A 44 2.62 -11.11 -7.26
CA LYS A 44 1.15 -11.19 -7.37
C LYS A 44 0.41 -10.73 -6.09
N GLN A 45 1.02 -10.94 -4.93
CA GLN A 45 0.46 -10.61 -3.62
C GLN A 45 0.76 -9.18 -3.16
N ALA A 46 1.69 -8.47 -3.81
CA ALA A 46 2.10 -7.14 -3.36
C ALA A 46 0.97 -6.09 -3.39
N PRO A 47 0.13 -6.01 -4.43
CA PRO A 47 -1.00 -5.07 -4.44
C PRO A 47 -1.96 -5.31 -3.27
N ARG A 48 -2.21 -6.60 -2.96
CA ARG A 48 -3.12 -6.97 -1.87
C ARG A 48 -2.53 -6.67 -0.50
N ALA A 49 -1.26 -6.99 -0.28
CA ALA A 49 -0.58 -6.71 0.98
C ALA A 49 -0.55 -5.20 1.30
N ARG A 50 -0.33 -4.36 0.28
CA ARG A 50 -0.45 -2.91 0.43
C ARG A 50 -1.87 -2.46 0.77
N TYR A 51 -2.86 -2.93 0.01
CA TYR A 51 -4.26 -2.54 0.25
C TYR A 51 -4.70 -2.89 1.67
N ASP A 52 -4.38 -4.09 2.16
CA ASP A 52 -4.76 -4.54 3.50
C ASP A 52 -4.13 -3.63 4.59
N GLU A 53 -2.85 -3.27 4.48
CA GLU A 53 -2.18 -2.37 5.44
C GLU A 53 -2.73 -0.94 5.40
N LEU A 54 -2.87 -0.37 4.20
CA LEU A 54 -3.40 0.98 4.04
C LEU A 54 -4.87 1.06 4.49
N SER A 55 -5.65 0.02 4.20
CA SER A 55 -7.02 -0.12 4.68
C SER A 55 -7.07 -0.12 6.21
N LYS A 56 -6.22 -0.91 6.89
CA LYS A 56 -6.18 -0.92 8.36
C LYS A 56 -5.82 0.45 8.92
N PHE A 57 -4.82 1.10 8.32
CA PHE A 57 -4.41 2.45 8.72
C PHE A 57 -5.56 3.45 8.59
N LEU A 58 -6.25 3.51 7.45
CA LEU A 58 -7.37 4.44 7.24
C LEU A 58 -8.52 4.18 8.23
N LEU A 59 -8.88 2.91 8.45
CA LEU A 59 -9.87 2.54 9.46
C LEU A 59 -9.47 3.02 10.86
N SER A 60 -8.19 2.87 11.24
CA SER A 60 -7.68 3.37 12.53
C SER A 60 -7.73 4.89 12.68
N LYS A 61 -7.79 5.63 11.56
CA LYS A 61 -7.94 7.08 11.52
C LYS A 61 -9.39 7.55 11.44
N GLY A 62 -10.35 6.65 11.60
CA GLY A 62 -11.78 6.99 11.61
C GLY A 62 -12.40 7.13 10.23
N PHE A 63 -11.76 6.58 9.19
CA PHE A 63 -12.43 6.38 7.91
C PHE A 63 -13.32 5.15 7.97
N THR A 64 -14.41 5.19 7.20
CA THR A 64 -15.27 4.04 6.92
C THR A 64 -15.15 3.64 5.46
N LYS A 65 -15.20 2.33 5.17
CA LYS A 65 -15.24 1.84 3.79
C LYS A 65 -16.58 2.19 3.14
N GLY A 66 -16.55 2.46 1.83
CA GLY A 66 -17.75 2.55 1.02
C GLY A 66 -18.56 1.25 1.05
N SER A 67 -19.88 1.37 0.98
CA SER A 67 -20.80 0.23 0.98
C SER A 67 -20.79 -0.56 -0.34
N ILE A 68 -20.54 0.14 -1.45
CA ILE A 68 -20.53 -0.44 -2.80
C ILE A 68 -19.08 -0.74 -3.23
N ASP A 69 -18.19 0.24 -3.08
CA ASP A 69 -16.78 0.11 -3.41
C ASP A 69 -15.93 0.06 -2.14
N THR A 70 -15.32 -1.09 -1.89
CA THR A 70 -14.44 -1.33 -0.73
C THR A 70 -13.09 -0.64 -0.82
N THR A 71 -12.74 -0.10 -1.99
CA THR A 71 -11.53 0.69 -2.22
C THR A 71 -11.73 2.19 -2.01
N LEU A 72 -13.00 2.62 -1.84
CA LEU A 72 -13.37 3.96 -1.41
C LEU A 72 -13.44 4.03 0.12
N PHE A 73 -12.83 5.05 0.69
CA PHE A 73 -12.86 5.37 2.12
C PHE A 73 -13.41 6.78 2.31
N ILE A 74 -14.28 6.94 3.30
CA ILE A 74 -15.01 8.17 3.56
C ILE A 74 -14.85 8.50 5.04
N THR A 75 -14.59 9.78 5.33
CA THR A 75 -14.72 10.31 6.69
C THR A 75 -15.37 11.69 6.63
N LYS A 76 -15.97 12.10 7.76
CA LYS A 76 -16.59 13.42 7.91
C LYS A 76 -15.89 14.18 9.02
N HIS A 77 -15.49 15.41 8.73
CA HIS A 77 -14.85 16.29 9.70
C HIS A 77 -15.48 17.68 9.63
N LYS A 78 -16.12 18.13 10.72
CA LYS A 78 -16.77 19.44 10.83
C LYS A 78 -17.77 19.76 9.71
N GLY A 79 -18.49 18.74 9.23
CA GLY A 79 -19.46 18.88 8.13
C GLY A 79 -18.87 18.65 6.73
N ASP A 80 -17.54 18.67 6.60
CA ASP A 80 -16.86 18.37 5.35
C ASP A 80 -16.62 16.88 5.16
N ILE A 81 -16.65 16.43 3.91
CA ILE A 81 -16.39 15.05 3.53
C ILE A 81 -14.98 14.95 2.97
N LEU A 82 -14.21 13.98 3.46
CA LEU A 82 -12.94 13.58 2.89
C LEU A 82 -13.06 12.16 2.32
N LEU A 83 -12.68 12.02 1.06
CA LEU A 83 -12.70 10.79 0.28
C LEU A 83 -11.26 10.35 -0.01
N VAL A 84 -11.00 9.07 0.15
CA VAL A 84 -9.74 8.41 -0.21
C VAL A 84 -10.07 7.20 -1.05
N GLN A 85 -9.68 7.21 -2.32
CA GLN A 85 -9.81 6.08 -3.23
C GLN A 85 -8.42 5.45 -3.44
N ILE A 86 -8.32 4.13 -3.30
CA ILE A 86 -7.08 3.39 -3.53
C ILE A 86 -7.23 2.58 -4.80
N TYR A 87 -6.34 2.78 -5.77
CA TYR A 87 -6.32 1.99 -7.01
C TYR A 87 -4.90 1.57 -7.34
N VAL A 88 -4.57 0.30 -7.06
CA VAL A 88 -3.23 -0.28 -7.27
C VAL A 88 -2.14 0.60 -6.67
N ASP A 89 -1.53 1.46 -7.51
CA ASP A 89 -0.45 2.36 -7.13
C ASP A 89 -0.82 3.76 -6.73
N ASP A 90 -2.01 4.17 -7.14
CA ASP A 90 -2.52 5.49 -6.96
C ASP A 90 -3.39 5.58 -5.72
N ILE A 91 -3.24 6.71 -5.01
CA ILE A 91 -4.22 7.17 -4.05
C ILE A 91 -4.79 8.50 -4.53
N ILE A 92 -6.11 8.56 -4.63
CA ILE A 92 -6.83 9.78 -4.96
C ILE A 92 -7.49 10.31 -3.68
N PHE A 93 -7.26 11.59 -3.42
CA PHE A 93 -7.90 12.32 -2.33
C PHE A 93 -8.92 13.28 -2.91
N GLY A 94 -10.13 13.29 -2.36
CA GLY A 94 -11.18 14.26 -2.69
C GLY A 94 -11.74 14.88 -1.43
N SER A 95 -12.10 16.16 -1.46
CA SER A 95 -12.71 16.83 -0.30
C SER A 95 -13.76 17.83 -0.76
N THR A 96 -14.83 17.99 0.02
CA THR A 96 -15.80 19.09 -0.18
C THR A 96 -15.24 20.44 0.26
N ASN A 97 -14.21 20.43 1.10
CA ASN A 97 -13.49 21.63 1.51
C ASN A 97 -12.10 21.65 0.87
N PRO A 98 -11.81 22.63 -0.01
CA PRO A 98 -10.56 22.70 -0.73
C PRO A 98 -9.34 22.90 0.19
N ASN A 99 -9.51 23.38 1.42
CA ASN A 99 -8.41 23.49 2.38
C ASN A 99 -8.01 22.15 3.00
N LEU A 100 -8.86 21.12 2.94
CA LEU A 100 -8.57 19.78 3.44
C LEU A 100 -7.95 18.85 2.38
N SER A 101 -7.94 19.27 1.11
CA SER A 101 -7.37 18.53 -0.03
C SER A 101 -6.19 19.23 -0.71
N LYS A 102 -5.63 20.29 -0.11
CA LYS A 102 -4.42 20.93 -0.65
C LYS A 102 -3.25 19.94 -0.59
N ARG A 103 -2.60 19.78 -1.75
CA ARG A 103 -1.41 18.95 -1.94
C ARG A 103 -0.22 19.48 -1.15
#